data_AF-A0A7V8BXB5-F1
#
_entry.id   AF-A0A7V8BXB5-F1
#
_cell.length_a   1.000
_cell.length_b   1.000
_cell.length_c   1.000
_cell.angle_alpha   90.00
_cell.angle_beta   90.00
_cell.angle_gamma   90.00
#
_symmetry.space_group_name_H-M   'P 1'
#
loop_
_entity.id
_entity.type
_entity.pdbx_description
1 polymer ?
#
loop_
_entity_poly.entity_id
_entity_poly.type
_entity_poly.pdbx_seq_one_letter_code
_entity_poly.pdbx_strand_id
1 'polypeptide(L)'
;MSIFFNEWRNCLREHYRYVLRTEDWITEKTLREVLLGVGGFSEDELQALYEEIFGSVAPTQEEILPPDEVEVVIPQEEFTVDEPPLEEEPPPQEEDKPPSFIQGRLF
;
A
#
# COMPACT_ATOMS: atom_id res chain seq x y z
N MET A 1 -17.02 3.35 -24.37
CA MET A 1 -15.70 3.06 -23.79
C MET A 1 -14.76 4.20 -24.10
N SER A 2 -14.12 4.78 -23.09
CA SER A 2 -13.11 5.83 -23.25
C SER A 2 -11.73 5.20 -23.40
N ILE A 3 -10.94 5.63 -24.37
CA ILE A 3 -9.58 5.12 -24.58
C ILE A 3 -8.69 5.38 -23.35
N PHE A 4 -8.87 6.53 -22.71
CA PHE A 4 -8.16 6.89 -21.48
C PHE A 4 -8.42 5.93 -20.34
N PHE A 5 -9.65 5.43 -20.22
CA PHE A 5 -10.00 4.48 -19.18
C PHE A 5 -9.29 3.14 -19.38
N ASN A 6 -9.18 2.68 -20.63
CA ASN A 6 -8.49 1.43 -20.96
C ASN A 6 -6.97 1.54 -20.76
N GLU A 7 -6.36 2.64 -21.19
CA GLU A 7 -4.92 2.87 -20.98
C GLU A 7 -4.58 3.01 -19.50
N TRP A 8 -5.42 3.74 -18.75
CA TRP A 8 -5.29 3.86 -17.30
C TRP A 8 -5.40 2.50 -16.60
N ARG A 9 -6.40 1.68 -16.95
CA ARG A 9 -6.52 0.30 -16.43
C ARG A 9 -5.28 -0.54 -16.77
N ASN A 10 -4.77 -0.46 -17.99
CA ASN A 10 -3.58 -1.21 -18.39
C ASN A 10 -2.35 -0.81 -17.57
N CYS A 11 -2.17 0.49 -17.32
CA CYS A 11 -1.10 1.00 -16.48
C CYS A 11 -1.21 0.48 -15.04
N LEU A 12 -2.40 0.55 -14.44
CA LEU A 12 -2.65 0.05 -13.09
C LEU A 12 -2.43 -1.45 -12.97
N ARG A 13 -2.85 -2.23 -13.97
CA ARG A 13 -2.62 -3.68 -14.02
C ARG A 13 -1.13 -4.01 -14.01
N GLU A 14 -0.34 -3.32 -14.82
CA GLU A 14 1.10 -3.56 -14.89
C GLU A 14 1.81 -3.10 -13.62
N HIS A 15 1.35 -2.01 -13.00
CA HIS A 15 1.86 -1.57 -11.71
C HIS A 15 1.56 -2.60 -10.61
N TYR A 16 0.35 -3.15 -10.57
CA TYR A 16 -0.01 -4.21 -9.61
C TYR A 16 0.87 -5.45 -9.79
N ARG A 17 1.17 -5.86 -11.02
CA ARG A 17 2.13 -6.96 -11.27
C ARG A 17 3.53 -6.65 -10.74
N TYR A 18 4.00 -5.43 -10.91
CA TYR A 18 5.29 -5.01 -10.39
C TYR A 18 5.33 -5.06 -8.85
N VAL A 19 4.28 -4.56 -8.20
CA VAL A 19 4.13 -4.59 -6.74
C VAL A 19 4.15 -6.03 -6.22
N LEU A 20 3.41 -6.94 -6.85
CA LEU A 20 3.41 -8.37 -6.49
C LEU A 20 4.80 -9.01 -6.65
N ARG A 21 5.54 -8.69 -7.74
CA ARG A 21 6.90 -9.22 -7.95
C ARG A 21 7.94 -8.68 -6.98
N THR A 22 7.71 -7.48 -6.44
CA THR A 22 8.62 -6.82 -5.49
C THR A 22 8.25 -7.09 -4.04
N GLU A 23 7.19 -7.87 -3.80
CA GLU A 23 6.71 -8.22 -2.46
C GLU A 23 6.41 -6.99 -1.59
N ASP A 24 6.00 -5.88 -2.21
CA ASP A 24 5.60 -4.67 -1.49
C ASP A 24 4.14 -4.79 -1.03
N TRP A 25 3.96 -5.45 0.12
CA TRP A 25 2.64 -5.72 0.71
C TRP A 25 1.92 -4.46 1.20
N ILE A 26 2.65 -3.38 1.49
CA ILE A 26 2.05 -2.11 1.95
C ILE A 26 1.37 -1.44 0.76
N THR A 27 2.09 -1.35 -0.36
CA THR A 27 1.54 -0.79 -1.60
C THR A 27 0.47 -1.71 -2.20
N GLU A 28 0.64 -3.04 -2.12
CA GLU A 28 -0.34 -4.02 -2.64
C GLU A 28 -1.73 -3.78 -2.06
N LYS A 29 -1.83 -3.67 -0.73
CA LYS A 29 -3.13 -3.55 -0.05
C LYS A 29 -3.89 -2.29 -0.49
N THR A 30 -3.19 -1.16 -0.51
CA THR A 30 -3.80 0.13 -0.88
C THR A 30 -4.15 0.17 -2.36
N LEU A 31 -3.27 -0.37 -3.22
CA LEU A 31 -3.51 -0.47 -4.65
C LEU A 31 -4.69 -1.40 -4.96
N ARG A 32 -4.82 -2.51 -4.25
CA ARG A 32 -5.94 -3.46 -4.39
C ARG A 32 -7.28 -2.79 -4.10
N GLU A 33 -7.37 -2.02 -3.02
CA GLU A 33 -8.60 -1.25 -2.70
C GLU A 33 -8.97 -0.27 -3.82
N VAL A 34 -7.98 0.41 -4.42
CA VAL A 34 -8.20 1.32 -5.56
C VAL A 34 -8.66 0.59 -6.82
N LEU A 35 -8.05 -0.56 -7.13
CA LEU A 35 -8.40 -1.39 -8.30
C LEU A 35 -9.85 -1.86 -8.23
N LEU A 36 -10.29 -2.31 -7.05
CA LEU A 36 -11.66 -2.76 -6.81
C LEU A 36 -12.67 -1.61 -6.77
N GLY A 37 -12.30 -0.50 -6.12
CA GLY A 37 -13.20 0.64 -5.93
C GLY A 37 -13.40 1.49 -7.19
N VAL A 38 -12.31 1.96 -7.80
CA VAL A 38 -12.35 2.96 -8.89
C VAL A 38 -11.88 2.37 -10.21
N GLY A 39 -10.94 1.42 -10.17
CA GLY A 39 -10.40 0.77 -11.36
C GLY A 39 -11.40 -0.13 -12.10
N GLY A 40 -12.49 -0.51 -11.42
CA GLY A 40 -13.53 -1.39 -11.95
C GLY A 40 -13.01 -2.81 -12.21
N PHE A 41 -11.95 -3.22 -11.52
CA PHE A 41 -11.46 -4.59 -11.55
C PHE A 41 -12.34 -5.46 -10.64
N SER A 42 -12.52 -6.73 -11.00
CA SER A 42 -13.14 -7.70 -10.08
C SER A 42 -12.09 -8.41 -9.22
N GLU A 43 -12.51 -8.96 -8.09
CA GLU A 43 -11.68 -9.88 -7.30
C GLU A 43 -11.07 -10.99 -8.15
N ASP A 44 -11.84 -11.59 -9.06
CA ASP A 44 -11.37 -12.68 -9.92
C ASP A 44 -10.23 -12.23 -10.85
N GLU A 45 -10.29 -11.00 -11.38
CA GLU A 45 -9.21 -10.45 -12.21
C GLU A 45 -7.92 -10.26 -11.39
N LEU A 46 -8.03 -9.77 -10.16
CA LEU A 46 -6.86 -9.57 -9.28
C LEU A 46 -6.29 -10.89 -8.79
N GLN A 47 -7.15 -11.87 -8.49
CA GLN A 47 -6.75 -13.22 -8.11
C GLN A 47 -6.01 -13.91 -9.27
N ALA A 48 -6.50 -13.77 -10.50
CA ALA A 48 -5.82 -14.31 -11.68
C ALA A 48 -4.42 -13.71 -11.87
N LEU A 49 -4.23 -12.41 -11.59
CA LEU A 49 -2.91 -11.77 -11.63
C LEU A 49 -1.97 -12.28 -10.54
N TYR A 50 -2.52 -12.58 -9.36
CA TYR A 50 -1.76 -13.17 -8.27
C TYR A 50 -1.29 -14.58 -8.64
N GLU A 51 -2.18 -15.41 -9.16
CA GLU A 51 -1.88 -16.77 -9.63
C GLU A 51 -0.92 -16.77 -10.85
N GLU A 52 -0.99 -15.75 -11.73
CA GLU A 52 -0.05 -15.57 -12.83
C GLU A 52 1.40 -15.42 -12.33
N ILE A 53 1.60 -14.75 -11.19
CA ILE A 53 2.92 -14.43 -10.65
C ILE A 53 3.43 -15.52 -9.71
N PHE A 54 2.59 -15.96 -8.77
CA PHE A 54 2.99 -16.92 -7.74
C PHE A 54 2.72 -18.38 -8.14
N GLY A 55 2.08 -18.60 -9.28
CA GLY A 55 1.57 -19.89 -9.69
C GLY A 55 0.23 -20.19 -9.00
N SER A 56 -0.57 -21.02 -9.64
CA SER A 56 -1.71 -21.65 -8.97
C SER A 56 -1.14 -22.59 -7.90
N VAL A 57 -1.24 -22.20 -6.63
CA VAL A 57 -1.12 -23.15 -5.53
C VAL A 57 -2.42 -23.96 -5.54
N ALA A 58 -2.52 -24.89 -6.49
CA ALA A 58 -3.41 -26.02 -6.27
C ALA A 58 -3.00 -26.60 -4.91
N PRO A 59 -3.94 -26.91 -4.00
CA PRO A 59 -3.60 -27.71 -2.85
C PRO A 59 -3.20 -29.07 -3.41
N THR A 60 -1.91 -29.26 -3.68
CA THR A 60 -1.33 -30.59 -3.62
C THR A 60 -1.69 -31.07 -2.22
N GLN A 61 -2.59 -32.06 -2.16
CA GLN A 61 -2.73 -32.91 -0.99
C GLN A 61 -1.40 -33.65 -0.81
N GLU A 62 -0.35 -32.94 -0.43
CA GLU A 62 0.76 -33.55 0.27
C GLU A 62 0.32 -33.65 1.71
N GLU A 63 0.02 -34.89 2.06
CA GLU A 63 -0.14 -35.45 3.39
C GLU A 63 0.99 -34.96 4.31
N ILE A 64 0.81 -33.79 4.93
CA ILE A 64 1.63 -33.36 6.05
C ILE A 64 0.97 -33.94 7.31
N LEU A 65 1.58 -35.02 7.78
CA LEU A 65 1.35 -35.63 9.10
C LEU A 65 1.25 -34.58 10.21
N PRO A 66 0.44 -34.82 11.26
CA PRO A 66 0.25 -33.85 12.34
C PRO A 66 1.58 -33.51 13.03
N PRO A 67 1.90 -32.23 13.25
CA PRO A 67 3.10 -31.82 13.97
C PRO A 67 2.86 -31.95 15.48
N ASP A 68 2.93 -33.17 16.03
CA ASP A 68 2.83 -33.33 17.50
C ASP A 68 4.13 -32.99 18.23
N GLU A 69 5.27 -32.81 17.56
CA GLU A 69 6.54 -32.54 18.26
C GLU A 69 7.46 -31.60 17.47
N VAL A 70 7.23 -30.29 17.56
CA VAL A 70 8.27 -29.29 17.32
C VAL A 70 8.25 -28.28 18.46
N GLU A 71 9.07 -28.55 19.46
CA GLU A 71 9.41 -27.60 20.52
C GLU A 71 10.24 -26.47 19.89
N VAL A 72 9.57 -25.34 19.59
CA VAL A 72 10.22 -24.16 19.03
C VAL A 72 10.99 -23.46 20.15
N VAL A 73 12.29 -23.76 20.25
CA VAL A 73 13.24 -22.92 20.98
C VAL A 73 13.40 -21.64 20.18
N ILE A 74 12.83 -20.54 20.66
CA ILE A 74 12.98 -19.19 20.10
C ILE A 74 14.36 -18.66 20.53
N PRO A 75 15.32 -18.42 19.61
CA PRO A 75 16.44 -17.54 19.92
C PRO A 75 15.87 -16.12 19.98
N GLN A 76 15.88 -15.49 21.16
CA GLN A 76 15.58 -14.07 21.28
C GLN A 76 16.76 -13.29 20.69
N GLU A 77 16.68 -12.93 19.41
CA GLU A 77 17.50 -11.85 18.87
C GLU A 77 16.89 -10.52 19.31
N GLU A 78 17.56 -9.91 20.28
CA GLU A 78 17.34 -8.57 20.80
C GLU A 78 17.59 -7.55 19.67
N PHE A 79 16.51 -7.16 18.98
CA PHE A 79 16.57 -6.08 17.99
C PHE A 79 16.71 -4.75 18.75
N THR A 80 17.96 -4.30 18.89
CA THR A 80 18.28 -2.97 19.41
C THR A 80 17.80 -1.94 18.37
N VAL A 81 16.72 -1.25 18.71
CA VAL A 81 16.23 -0.08 17.98
C VAL A 81 17.26 1.04 18.18
N ASP A 82 18.15 1.24 17.21
CA ASP A 82 18.91 2.48 17.10
C ASP A 82 17.96 3.54 16.54
N GLU A 83 17.38 4.31 17.45
CA GLU A 83 16.51 5.45 17.19
C GLU A 83 17.32 6.56 16.51
N PRO A 84 17.04 6.93 15.25
CA PRO A 84 17.65 8.12 14.66
C PRO A 84 17.10 9.37 15.40
N PRO A 85 17.96 10.31 15.82
CA PRO A 85 17.53 11.48 16.59
C PRO A 85 16.57 12.35 15.76
N LEU A 86 15.43 12.66 16.39
CA LEU A 86 14.47 13.68 15.98
C LEU A 86 15.19 15.04 15.78
N GLU A 87 15.38 15.47 14.54
CA GLU A 87 15.68 16.86 14.23
C GLU A 87 14.38 17.66 14.05
N GLU A 88 14.36 18.82 14.70
CA GLU A 88 13.22 19.65 15.09
C GLU A 88 12.29 20.10 13.95
N GLU A 89 10.99 20.09 14.23
CA GLU A 89 9.99 20.82 13.45
C GLU A 89 10.31 22.33 13.43
N PRO A 90 10.30 23.01 12.27
CA PRO A 90 10.33 24.47 12.24
C PRO A 90 9.06 25.05 12.87
N PRO A 91 9.14 26.16 13.62
CA PRO A 91 8.03 26.70 14.41
C PRO A 91 6.83 27.11 13.53
N PRO A 92 5.61 27.06 14.10
CA PRO A 92 4.39 27.41 13.39
C PRO A 92 4.49 28.82 12.82
N GLN A 93 4.38 28.95 11.50
CA GLN A 93 4.23 30.25 10.86
C GLN A 93 2.83 30.76 11.18
N GLU A 94 2.81 31.80 12.02
CA GLU A 94 1.64 32.57 12.43
C GLU A 94 0.86 33.09 11.21
N GLU A 95 -0.45 33.08 11.38
CA GLU A 95 -1.51 33.50 10.48
C GLU A 95 -1.21 34.77 9.66
N ASP A 96 -1.10 34.63 8.33
CA ASP A 96 -1.26 35.77 7.42
C ASP A 96 -2.76 36.08 7.31
N LYS A 97 -3.23 36.83 8.30
CA LYS A 97 -4.55 37.44 8.39
C LYS A 97 -4.85 38.19 7.08
N PRO A 98 -6.01 37.95 6.42
CA PRO A 98 -6.36 38.72 5.23
C PRO A 98 -6.37 40.22 5.59
N PRO A 99 -5.82 41.10 4.74
CA PRO A 99 -5.73 42.51 5.05
C PRO A 99 -7.13 43.05 5.34
N SER A 100 -7.35 43.34 6.61
CA SER A 100 -8.55 43.97 7.11
C SER A 100 -8.46 45.44 6.71
N PHE A 101 -8.90 45.81 5.50
CA PHE A 101 -8.99 47.22 5.13
C PHE A 101 -10.27 47.81 5.74
N ILE A 102 -10.22 48.05 7.06
CA ILE A 102 -11.16 48.93 7.76
C ILE A 102 -10.31 50.06 8.32
N GLN A 103 -10.41 51.25 7.74
CA GLN A 103 -10.89 52.48 8.40
C GLN A 103 -10.55 53.72 7.56
N GLY A 104 -11.47 54.70 7.58
CA GLY A 104 -11.09 56.10 7.34
C GLY A 104 -11.91 56.85 6.31
N ARG A 105 -13.19 57.09 6.62
CA ARG A 105 -13.91 58.26 6.10
C ARG A 105 -13.21 59.52 6.63
N LEU A 106 -12.72 60.41 5.76
CA LEU A 106 -12.59 61.86 5.92
C LEU A 106 -11.71 62.43 4.78
N PHE A 107 -12.33 62.94 3.73
CA PHE A 107 -12.27 64.33 3.25
C PHE A 107 -13.32 64.51 2.15
#